data_AF-A0A1V5LKX7-F1
#
_entry.id   AF-A0A1V5LKX7-F1
#
_cell.length_a   1.000
_cell.length_b   1.000
_cell.length_c   1.000
_cell.angle_alpha   90.00
_cell.angle_beta   90.00
_cell.angle_gamma   90.00
#
_symmetry.space_group_name_H-M   'P 1'
#
loop_
_entity.id
_entity.type
_entity.pdbx_description
1 polymer ?
#
loop_
_entity_poly.entity_id
_entity_poly.type
_entity_poly.pdbx_seq_one_letter_code
_entity_poly.pdbx_strand_id
1 'polypeptide(L)'
;MRPAIAEAMQVPDIQWLHTSMYETEYFIEHGIIRDSDPPRDVPPPPQPELYNIADDPLEEHNLADEHPDIARRLLRDLETWFAEVDAERRTIDDSVAADSII
;
A
#
# COMPACT_ATOMS: atom_id res chain seq x y z
N MET A 1 -6.60 -15.40 -1.13
CA MET A 1 -5.15 -15.14 -1.37
C MET A 1 -5.04 -13.71 -1.89
N ARG A 2 -4.11 -12.87 -1.40
CA ARG A 2 -3.84 -11.60 -2.11
C ARG A 2 -3.13 -11.92 -3.44
N PRO A 3 -3.58 -11.40 -4.59
CA PRO A 3 -2.92 -11.64 -5.86
C PRO A 3 -1.45 -11.21 -5.77
N ALA A 4 -0.56 -12.03 -6.33
CA ALA A 4 0.84 -11.65 -6.45
C ALA A 4 0.93 -10.49 -7.45
N ILE A 5 1.32 -9.31 -6.96
CA ILE A 5 1.66 -8.18 -7.82
C ILE A 5 3.11 -8.40 -8.24
N ALA A 6 3.31 -8.97 -9.43
CA ALA A 6 4.63 -9.42 -9.88
C ALA A 6 5.68 -8.31 -9.82
N GLU A 7 5.25 -7.07 -10.08
CA GLU A 7 6.04 -5.86 -10.05
C GLU A 7 6.48 -5.49 -8.62
N ALA A 8 5.64 -5.72 -7.61
CA ALA A 8 5.95 -5.47 -6.20
C ALA A 8 6.84 -6.57 -5.59
N MET A 9 6.99 -7.70 -6.27
CA MET A 9 7.86 -8.81 -5.86
C MET A 9 9.25 -8.75 -6.53
N GLN A 10 9.52 -7.73 -7.35
CA GLN A 10 10.85 -7.49 -7.89
C GLN A 10 11.71 -6.77 -6.83
N VAL A 11 12.92 -7.29 -6.59
CA VAL A 11 13.92 -6.65 -5.73
C VAL A 11 15.08 -6.22 -6.63
N PRO A 12 14.97 -5.07 -7.32
CA PRO A 12 15.95 -4.64 -8.31
C PRO A 12 17.29 -4.23 -7.68
N ASP A 13 17.29 -3.89 -6.40
CA ASP A 13 18.48 -3.46 -5.67
C ASP A 13 18.49 -4.04 -4.24
N ILE A 14 19.60 -4.71 -3.90
CA ILE A 14 19.87 -5.28 -2.57
C ILE A 14 21.02 -4.56 -1.86
N GLN A 15 21.47 -3.40 -2.38
CA GLN A 15 22.63 -2.67 -1.88
C GLN A 15 22.60 -2.49 -0.37
N TRP A 16 21.45 -2.11 0.18
CA TRP A 16 21.27 -1.87 1.61
C TRP A 16 20.80 -3.09 2.41
N LEU A 17 20.54 -4.23 1.75
CA LEU A 17 19.95 -5.41 2.39
C LEU A 17 20.87 -5.98 3.47
N HIS A 18 22.16 -6.14 3.16
CA HIS A 18 23.13 -6.67 4.12
C HIS A 18 23.24 -5.77 5.35
N THR A 19 23.44 -4.47 5.14
CA THR A 19 23.56 -3.49 6.22
C THR A 19 22.30 -3.45 7.08
N SER A 20 21.12 -3.49 6.46
CA SER A 20 19.83 -3.52 7.17
C SER A 20 19.60 -4.80 7.98
N MET A 21 20.17 -5.92 7.55
CA MET A 21 19.98 -7.21 8.20
C MET A 21 21.02 -7.52 9.27
N TYR A 22 22.27 -7.07 9.10
CA TYR A 22 23.40 -7.55 9.89
C TYR A 22 24.26 -6.44 10.50
N GLU A 23 24.10 -5.18 10.07
CA GLU A 23 24.96 -4.06 10.47
C GLU A 23 24.11 -2.81 10.77
N THR A 24 22.98 -2.98 11.46
CA THR A 24 21.97 -1.93 11.66
C THR A 24 22.53 -0.71 12.39
N GLU A 25 23.55 -0.86 13.23
CA GLU A 25 24.27 0.22 13.92
C GLU A 25 24.82 1.28 12.93
N TYR A 26 25.10 0.88 11.69
CA TYR A 26 25.52 1.79 10.62
C TYR A 26 24.57 2.98 10.49
N PHE A 27 23.25 2.76 10.57
CA PHE A 27 22.24 3.82 10.41
C PHE A 27 22.10 4.72 11.64
N ILE A 28 22.53 4.27 12.82
CA ILE A 28 22.59 5.12 14.02
C ILE A 28 23.68 6.17 13.84
N GLU A 29 24.84 5.77 13.30
CA GLU A 29 26.00 6.64 13.11
C GLU A 29 25.90 7.52 11.86
N HIS A 30 25.35 6.98 10.76
CA HIS A 30 25.37 7.61 9.44
C HIS A 30 24.01 8.16 9.00
N GLY A 31 22.94 7.89 9.76
CA GLY A 31 21.57 8.23 9.42
C GLY A 31 20.91 7.22 8.47
N ILE A 32 19.59 7.34 8.30
CA ILE A 32 18.80 6.47 7.41
C ILE A 32 19.01 6.77 5.93
N ILE A 33 18.65 5.80 5.08
CA ILE A 33 18.67 5.92 3.62
C ILE A 33 17.70 7.04 3.21
N ARG A 34 18.20 8.00 2.41
CA ARG A 34 17.42 9.12 1.86
C ARG A 34 17.47 9.20 0.33
N ASP A 35 18.06 8.18 -0.30
CA ASP A 35 18.10 8.06 -1.75
C ASP A 35 16.67 7.93 -2.28
N SER A 36 16.42 8.42 -3.50
CA SER A 36 15.13 8.23 -4.15
C SER A 36 14.84 6.74 -4.31
N ASP A 37 13.57 6.36 -4.14
CA ASP A 37 13.13 5.00 -4.43
C ASP A 37 13.55 4.57 -5.84
N PRO A 38 13.95 3.31 -6.03
CA PRO A 38 14.27 2.79 -7.35
C PRO A 38 13.04 2.93 -8.27
N PRO A 39 13.24 3.22 -9.56
CA PRO A 39 12.13 3.35 -10.48
C PRO A 39 11.36 2.03 -10.55
N ARG A 40 10.04 2.12 -10.40
CA ARG A 40 9.12 1.00 -10.57
C ARG A 40 8.05 1.37 -11.60
N ASP A 41 7.73 0.43 -12.47
CA ASP A 41 6.55 0.53 -13.34
C ASP A 41 5.34 -0.01 -12.56
N VAL A 42 4.28 0.78 -12.49
CA VAL A 42 3.08 0.44 -11.72
C VAL A 42 1.93 0.33 -12.69
N PRO A 43 1.39 -0.88 -12.92
CA PRO A 43 0.24 -1.01 -13.81
C PRO A 43 -0.97 -0.28 -13.22
N PRO A 44 -1.93 0.13 -14.08
CA PRO A 44 -3.20 0.65 -13.60
C PRO A 44 -3.90 -0.41 -12.71
N PRO A 45 -4.71 0.02 -11.73
CA PRO A 45 -5.45 -0.91 -10.91
C PRO A 45 -6.42 -1.75 -11.77
N PRO A 46 -6.70 -2.99 -11.36
CA PRO A 46 -7.69 -3.82 -12.05
C PRO A 46 -9.09 -3.20 -11.93
N GLN A 47 -10.03 -3.74 -12.71
CA GLN A 47 -11.43 -3.32 -12.61
C GLN A 47 -12.00 -3.68 -11.23
N PRO A 48 -12.93 -2.87 -10.70
CA PRO A 48 -13.61 -3.16 -9.44
C PRO A 48 -14.43 -4.45 -9.52
N GLU A 49 -14.43 -5.21 -8.43
CA GLU A 49 -15.22 -6.42 -8.26
C GLU A 49 -16.26 -6.20 -7.15
N LEU A 50 -17.38 -6.92 -7.21
CA LEU A 50 -18.46 -6.83 -6.24
C LEU A 50 -18.90 -8.23 -5.80
N TYR A 51 -18.83 -8.51 -4.51
CA TYR A 51 -19.22 -9.80 -3.94
C TYR A 51 -20.26 -9.62 -2.84
N ASN A 52 -21.18 -10.57 -2.74
CA ASN A 52 -22.09 -10.67 -1.61
C ASN A 52 -21.55 -11.71 -0.62
N ILE A 53 -20.78 -11.27 0.37
CA ILE A 53 -20.06 -12.16 1.31
C ILE A 53 -21.00 -13.06 2.13
N ALA A 54 -22.26 -12.67 2.34
CA ALA A 54 -23.22 -13.51 3.05
C ALA A 54 -23.59 -14.76 2.25
N ASP A 55 -23.67 -14.63 0.93
CA ASP A 55 -24.07 -15.71 0.00
C ASP A 55 -22.87 -16.36 -0.71
N ASP A 56 -21.75 -15.62 -0.84
CA ASP A 56 -20.50 -16.03 -1.49
C ASP A 56 -19.27 -15.69 -0.61
N PRO A 57 -19.01 -16.46 0.46
CA PRO A 57 -17.92 -16.19 1.40
C PRO A 57 -16.52 -16.42 0.81
N LEU A 58 -16.42 -17.13 -0.33
CA LEU A 58 -15.17 -17.45 -0.99
C LEU A 58 -14.88 -16.53 -2.19
N GLU A 59 -15.76 -15.57 -2.47
CA GLU A 59 -15.59 -14.57 -3.53
C GLU A 59 -15.42 -15.22 -4.91
N GLU A 60 -16.22 -16.25 -5.21
CA GLU A 60 -16.14 -16.99 -6.47
C GLU A 60 -16.96 -16.35 -7.59
N HIS A 61 -17.94 -15.49 -7.26
CA HIS A 61 -18.91 -14.93 -8.20
C HIS A 61 -18.93 -13.40 -8.17
N ASN A 62 -18.20 -12.77 -9.10
CA ASN A 62 -18.20 -11.32 -9.23
C ASN A 62 -19.51 -10.80 -9.85
N LEU A 63 -20.20 -9.92 -9.12
CA LEU A 63 -21.48 -9.30 -9.46
C LEU A 63 -21.35 -7.87 -10.00
N ALA A 64 -20.15 -7.37 -10.25
CA ALA A 64 -19.93 -5.96 -10.61
C ALA A 64 -20.68 -5.55 -11.90
N ASP A 65 -20.71 -6.43 -12.89
CA ASP A 65 -21.42 -6.21 -14.15
C ASP A 65 -22.95 -6.33 -14.00
N GLU A 66 -23.41 -7.16 -13.06
CA GLU A 66 -24.84 -7.37 -12.77
C GLU A 66 -25.43 -6.22 -11.93
N HIS A 67 -24.62 -5.61 -11.07
CA HIS A 67 -25.00 -4.52 -10.16
C HIS A 67 -24.04 -3.32 -10.23
N PRO A 68 -23.93 -2.65 -11.39
CA PRO A 68 -22.93 -1.60 -11.63
C PRO A 68 -23.21 -0.30 -10.84
N ASP A 69 -24.44 -0.07 -10.40
CA ASP A 69 -24.81 1.02 -9.50
C ASP A 69 -24.28 0.79 -8.08
N ILE A 70 -24.40 -0.44 -7.57
CA ILE A 70 -23.88 -0.83 -6.26
C ILE A 70 -22.35 -0.76 -6.26
N ALA A 71 -21.70 -1.32 -7.29
CA ALA A 71 -20.25 -1.29 -7.44
C ALA A 71 -19.70 0.14 -7.46
N ARG A 72 -20.31 1.04 -8.25
CA ARG A 72 -19.90 2.46 -8.31
C ARG A 72 -20.09 3.19 -6.98
N ARG A 73 -21.18 2.92 -6.27
CA ARG A 73 -21.43 3.54 -4.96
C ARG A 73 -20.37 3.13 -3.95
N LEU A 74 -20.12 1.82 -3.82
CA LEU A 74 -19.14 1.30 -2.87
C LEU A 74 -17.71 1.74 -3.20
N LEU A 75 -17.36 1.79 -4.49
CA LEU A 75 -16.06 2.32 -4.93
C LEU A 75 -15.89 3.79 -4.52
N ARG A 76 -16.91 4.61 -4.73
CA ARG A 76 -16.88 6.03 -4.32
C ARG A 76 -16.73 6.17 -2.80
N ASP A 77 -17.43 5.35 -2.03
CA ASP A 77 -17.35 5.38 -0.57
C ASP A 77 -15.92 5.01 -0.11
N LEU A 78 -15.31 4.00 -0.74
CA LEU A 78 -13.92 3.61 -0.50
C LEU A 78 -12.92 4.72 -0.84
N GLU A 79 -13.03 5.32 -2.02
CA GLU A 79 -12.16 6.41 -2.46
C GLU A 79 -12.28 7.65 -1.58
N THR A 80 -13.50 7.96 -1.13
CA THR A 80 -13.76 9.09 -0.22
C THR A 80 -13.06 8.86 1.12
N TRP A 81 -13.21 7.66 1.71
CA TRP A 81 -12.53 7.30 2.95
C TRP A 81 -11.00 7.36 2.81
N PHE A 82 -10.44 6.85 1.70
CA PHE A 82 -9.00 6.93 1.44
C PHE A 82 -8.51 8.38 1.41
N ALA A 83 -9.22 9.26 0.72
CA ALA A 83 -8.86 10.68 0.63
C ALA A 83 -8.88 11.37 2.00
N GLU A 84 -9.85 11.01 2.86
CA GLU A 84 -9.95 11.53 4.24
C GLU A 84 -8.76 11.07 5.10
N VAL A 85 -8.44 9.77 5.08
CA VAL A 85 -7.30 9.21 5.82
C VAL A 85 -5.98 9.81 5.34
N ASP A 86 -5.79 9.96 4.03
CA ASP A 86 -4.58 10.58 3.48
C ASP A 86 -4.47 12.06 3.85
N ALA A 87 -5.59 12.78 3.90
CA ALA A 87 -5.60 14.16 4.36
C ALA A 87 -5.19 14.25 5.84
N GLU A 88 -5.71 13.37 6.70
CA GLU A 88 -5.33 13.27 8.10
C GLU A 88 -3.83 12.95 8.25
N ARG A 89 -3.32 11.94 7.53
CA ARG A 89 -1.90 11.55 7.57
C ARG A 89 -0.96 12.69 7.21
N ARG A 90 -1.31 13.53 6.23
CA ARG A 90 -0.49 14.70 5.85
C ARG A 90 -0.39 15.76 6.95
N THR A 91 -1.23 15.72 7.97
CA THR A 91 -1.14 16.64 9.11
C THR A 91 -0.11 16.21 10.16
N ILE A 92 0.37 14.97 10.08
CA ILE A 92 1.41 14.45 10.98
C ILE A 92 2.74 15.02 10.53
N ASP A 93 3.37 15.78 11.41
CA ASP A 93 4.73 16.27 11.21
C ASP A 93 5.73 15.16 11.60
N ASP A 94 6.44 14.64 10.60
CA ASP A 94 7.47 13.60 10.79
C ASP A 94 8.61 14.06 11.72
N SER A 95 8.78 15.38 11.95
CA SER A 95 9.80 15.89 12.87
C SER A 95 9.44 15.71 14.36
N VAL A 96 8.16 15.52 14.70
CA VAL A 96 7.70 15.34 16.09
C VAL A 96 7.86 13.88 16.56
N ALA A 97 7.88 12.92 15.64
CA ALA A 97 8.01 11.49 15.97
C ALA A 97 9.43 11.10 16.47
N ALA A 98 10.46 11.87 16.11
CA ALA A 98 11.85 11.61 16.53
C ALA A 98 12.09 11.93 18.01
N ASP A 99 11.33 12.85 18.61
CA ASP A 99 11.53 13.31 20.00
C ASP A 99 10.86 12.39 21.05
N SER A 100 10.12 11.35 20.64
CA SER A 100 9.45 10.43 21.57
C SER A 100 10.14 9.06 21.73
N ILE A 101 11.27 8.82 21.06
CA ILE A 101 11.99 7.53 21.07
C ILE A 101 13.41 7.63 21.68
N ILE A 102 13.81 8.80 22.21
CA ILE A 102 15.08 8.94 22.98
C ILE A 102 14.79 9.15 24.46
#